data_AF-A0A1Q3K0V8-F1
#
_entry.id   AF-A0A1Q3K0V8-F1
#
_cell.length_a   1.000
_cell.length_b   1.000
_cell.length_c   1.000
_cell.angle_alpha   90.00
_cell.angle_beta   90.00
_cell.angle_gamma   90.00
#
_symmetry.space_group_name_H-M   'P 1'
#
loop_
_entity.id
_entity.type
_entity.pdbx_description
1 polymer ?
#
loop_
_entity_poly.entity_id
_entity_poly.type
_entity_poly.pdbx_seq_one_letter_code
_entity_poly.pdbx_strand_id
1 'polypeptide(L)'
;MIAEPNIISIDYDPFVGPSIEKTVPSTEAQQEVWLSCVIGGVEGNLAYNESLALQIHGNVDLNIMREALKMLVSRHESLRSSFSGDGTKMIIYEYSEPVIDYSTLAMVPLLNNKIKLTHF
;
A
#
# COMPACT_ATOMS: atom_id res chain seq x y z
N MET A 1 43.54 -28.84 15.85
CA MET A 1 42.56 -28.40 16.86
C MET A 1 41.80 -27.24 16.21
N ILE A 2 40.57 -27.47 15.76
CA ILE A 2 39.77 -26.45 15.05
C ILE A 2 39.02 -25.67 16.14
N ALA A 3 39.16 -24.35 16.17
CA ALA A 3 38.47 -23.51 17.15
C ALA A 3 36.95 -23.64 16.96
N GLU A 4 36.22 -23.78 18.06
CA GLU A 4 34.76 -23.86 18.02
C GLU A 4 34.19 -22.56 17.44
N PRO A 5 33.23 -22.63 16.50
CA PRO A 5 32.65 -21.46 15.89
C PRO A 5 31.91 -20.64 16.94
N ASN A 6 32.22 -19.34 17.01
CA ASN A 6 31.55 -18.40 17.90
C ASN A 6 30.16 -18.09 17.33
N ILE A 7 29.14 -18.82 17.77
CA ILE A 7 27.74 -18.62 17.35
C ILE A 7 27.11 -17.56 18.27
N ILE A 8 26.89 -16.38 17.73
CA ILE A 8 26.17 -15.28 18.39
C ILE A 8 24.69 -15.42 18.01
N SER A 9 23.81 -15.55 19.00
CA SER A 9 22.36 -15.49 18.79
C SER A 9 21.96 -14.05 18.42
N ILE A 10 21.23 -13.90 17.32
CA ILE A 10 20.66 -12.63 16.86
C ILE A 10 19.17 -12.70 17.13
N ASP A 11 18.61 -11.67 17.78
CA ASP A 11 17.17 -11.49 18.00
C ASP A 11 16.50 -10.95 16.72
N TYR A 12 16.66 -11.67 15.62
CA TYR A 12 16.03 -11.37 14.34
C TYR A 12 15.07 -12.51 14.02
N ASP A 13 13.77 -12.21 14.05
CA ASP A 13 12.75 -13.11 13.57
C ASP A 13 12.39 -12.73 12.11
N PRO A 14 12.81 -13.54 11.11
CA PRO A 14 12.52 -13.29 9.70
C PRO A 14 11.04 -13.41 9.35
N PHE A 15 10.20 -13.87 10.28
CA PHE A 15 8.76 -14.03 10.12
C PHE A 15 7.95 -12.94 10.83
N VAL A 16 8.62 -11.89 11.36
CA VAL A 16 7.95 -10.69 11.85
C VAL A 16 7.24 -10.01 10.69
N GLY A 17 5.92 -10.15 10.65
CA GLY A 17 5.08 -9.58 9.60
C GLY A 17 3.60 -9.93 9.79
N PRO A 18 2.71 -9.32 9.00
CA PRO A 18 1.29 -9.67 9.00
C PRO A 18 1.08 -11.13 8.57
N SER A 19 0.05 -11.78 9.11
CA SER A 19 -0.30 -13.16 8.72
C SER A 19 -0.62 -13.23 7.23
N ILE A 20 -0.03 -14.20 6.54
CA ILE A 20 -0.22 -14.43 5.11
C ILE A 20 -1.38 -15.41 4.94
N GLU A 21 -2.42 -14.99 4.24
CA GLU A 21 -3.54 -15.87 3.88
C GLU A 21 -3.14 -16.82 2.76
N LYS A 22 -2.53 -16.28 1.69
CA LYS A 22 -2.07 -17.05 0.53
C LYS A 22 -1.10 -16.26 -0.35
N THR A 23 -0.45 -16.98 -1.26
CA THR A 23 0.37 -16.40 -2.34
C THR A 23 -0.11 -16.90 -3.69
N VAL A 24 -0.14 -16.01 -4.68
CA VAL A 24 -0.53 -16.35 -6.05
C VAL A 24 0.52 -15.85 -7.06
N PRO A 25 0.70 -16.50 -8.22
CA PRO A 25 1.57 -15.98 -9.26
C PRO A 25 1.07 -14.61 -9.76
N SER A 26 1.99 -13.67 -9.94
CA SER A 26 1.68 -12.39 -10.61
C SER A 26 1.45 -12.61 -12.10
N THR A 27 0.55 -11.84 -12.69
CA THR A 27 0.40 -11.78 -14.15
C THR A 27 1.60 -11.08 -14.80
N GLU A 28 1.80 -11.28 -16.10
CA GLU A 28 2.86 -10.60 -16.87
C GLU A 28 2.75 -9.06 -16.74
N ALA A 29 1.55 -8.51 -16.92
CA ALA A 29 1.29 -7.08 -16.76
C ALA A 29 1.62 -6.57 -15.34
N GLN A 30 1.36 -7.36 -14.29
CA GLN A 30 1.74 -7.00 -12.92
C GLN A 30 3.26 -6.99 -12.74
N GLN A 31 3.98 -7.94 -13.34
CA GLN A 31 5.44 -8.00 -13.29
C GLN A 31 6.07 -6.82 -14.05
N GLU A 32 5.50 -6.40 -15.18
CA GLU A 32 5.97 -5.24 -15.95
C GLU A 32 5.81 -3.93 -15.16
N VAL A 33 4.66 -3.72 -14.50
CA VAL A 33 4.44 -2.55 -13.63
C VAL A 33 5.40 -2.58 -12.45
N TRP A 34 5.54 -3.74 -11.78
CA TRP A 34 6.47 -3.92 -10.67
C TRP A 34 7.90 -3.59 -11.08
N LEU A 35 8.36 -4.12 -12.21
CA LEU A 35 9.70 -3.87 -12.74
C LEU A 35 9.90 -2.40 -13.05
N SER A 36 8.91 -1.76 -13.68
CA SER A 36 8.93 -0.32 -14.00
C SER A 36 9.09 0.55 -12.74
N CYS A 37 8.36 0.22 -11.67
CA CYS A 37 8.50 0.88 -10.37
C CYS A 37 9.90 0.68 -9.76
N VAL A 38 10.47 -0.52 -9.86
CA VAL A 38 11.78 -0.85 -9.27
C VAL A 38 12.91 -0.13 -10.02
N ILE A 39 12.92 -0.19 -11.36
CA ILE A 39 14.00 0.43 -12.16
C ILE A 39 13.86 1.95 -12.26
N GLY A 40 12.63 2.46 -12.20
CA GLY A 40 12.34 3.89 -12.33
C GLY A 40 12.55 4.70 -11.05
N GLY A 41 12.88 4.05 -9.94
CA GLY A 41 13.08 4.71 -8.64
C GLY A 41 11.81 5.44 -8.17
N VAL A 42 11.99 6.57 -7.48
CA VAL A 42 10.86 7.34 -6.92
C VAL A 42 9.90 7.82 -8.02
N GLU A 43 10.41 8.37 -9.12
CA GLU A 43 9.57 8.90 -10.21
C GLU A 43 8.76 7.81 -10.91
N GLY A 44 9.40 6.67 -11.22
CA GLY A 44 8.71 5.54 -11.84
C GLY A 44 7.67 4.92 -10.91
N ASN A 45 7.91 4.92 -9.60
CA ASN A 45 6.94 4.46 -8.62
C ASN A 45 5.69 5.37 -8.56
N LEU A 46 5.88 6.70 -8.62
CA LEU A 46 4.77 7.66 -8.57
C LEU A 46 3.90 7.63 -9.83
N ALA A 47 4.45 7.26 -10.99
CA ALA A 47 3.74 7.24 -12.27
C ALA A 47 2.54 6.28 -12.32
N TYR A 48 2.45 5.32 -11.40
CA TYR A 48 1.36 4.35 -11.29
C TYR A 48 0.37 4.65 -10.16
N ASN A 49 0.47 5.82 -9.51
CA ASN A 49 -0.51 6.24 -8.52
C ASN A 49 -1.81 6.70 -9.21
N GLU A 50 -2.92 6.07 -8.85
CA GLU A 50 -4.25 6.47 -9.30
C GLU A 50 -4.95 7.32 -8.24
N SER A 51 -5.54 8.45 -8.65
CA SER A 51 -6.25 9.38 -7.77
C SER A 51 -7.63 9.70 -8.32
N LEU A 52 -8.64 9.64 -7.45
CA LEU A 52 -10.03 9.93 -7.78
C LEU A 52 -10.58 11.04 -6.88
N ALA A 53 -11.31 11.99 -7.47
CA ALA A 53 -12.07 13.00 -6.75
C ALA A 53 -13.58 12.70 -6.85
N LEU A 54 -14.26 12.65 -5.71
CA LEU A 54 -15.70 12.41 -5.62
C LEU A 54 -16.39 13.60 -4.96
N GLN A 55 -17.50 14.06 -5.54
CA GLN A 55 -18.38 15.05 -4.92
C GLN A 55 -19.52 14.33 -4.22
N ILE A 56 -19.59 14.46 -2.89
CA ILE A 56 -20.64 13.85 -2.06
C ILE A 56 -21.52 14.97 -1.50
N HIS A 57 -22.83 14.86 -1.69
CA HIS A 57 -23.80 15.81 -1.17
C HIS A 57 -24.49 15.24 0.07
N GLY A 58 -24.52 16.03 1.16
CA GLY A 58 -25.16 15.68 2.41
C GLY A 58 -24.20 15.64 3.59
N ASN A 59 -24.67 15.08 4.71
CA ASN A 59 -23.86 14.93 5.92
C ASN A 59 -22.94 13.72 5.77
N VAL A 60 -21.64 13.95 5.76
CA VAL A 60 -20.62 12.89 5.75
C VAL A 60 -20.22 12.60 7.19
N ASP A 61 -20.45 11.37 7.65
CA ASP A 61 -19.93 10.87 8.92
C ASP A 61 -18.59 10.16 8.67
N LEU A 62 -17.51 10.74 9.21
CA LEU A 62 -16.15 10.24 9.03
C LEU A 62 -15.92 8.87 9.69
N ASN A 63 -16.64 8.56 10.78
CA ASN A 63 -16.53 7.26 11.42
C ASN A 63 -17.13 6.17 10.52
N ILE A 64 -18.30 6.44 9.94
CA ILE A 64 -18.94 5.53 8.98
C ILE A 64 -18.07 5.35 7.74
N MET A 65 -17.49 6.43 7.20
CA MET A 65 -16.58 6.36 6.06
C MET A 65 -15.33 5.52 6.36
N ARG A 66 -14.75 5.68 7.55
CA ARG A 66 -13.59 4.88 7.97
C ARG A 66 -13.92 3.39 8.04
N GLU A 67 -15.05 3.03 8.64
CA GLU A 67 -15.48 1.64 8.72
C GLU A 67 -15.81 1.07 7.34
N ALA A 68 -16.45 1.84 6.47
CA ALA A 68 -16.69 1.42 5.09
C ALA A 68 -15.38 1.14 4.32
N LEU A 69 -14.34 1.98 4.51
CA LEU A 69 -13.02 1.75 3.91
C LEU A 69 -12.34 0.49 4.46
N LYS A 70 -12.40 0.26 5.77
CA LYS A 70 -11.91 -1.00 6.38
C LYS A 70 -12.61 -2.22 5.81
N MET A 71 -13.93 -2.16 5.65
CA MET A 71 -14.70 -3.24 5.02
C MET A 71 -14.29 -3.47 3.56
N LEU A 72 -13.97 -2.41 2.81
CA LEU A 72 -13.46 -2.55 1.44
C LEU A 72 -12.10 -3.25 1.41
N VAL A 73 -11.16 -2.87 2.28
CA VAL A 73 -9.84 -3.52 2.35
C VAL A 73 -9.95 -4.97 2.78
N SER A 74 -10.77 -5.27 3.78
CA SER A 74 -11.01 -6.66 4.22
C SER A 74 -11.59 -7.53 3.10
N ARG A 75 -12.55 -7.00 2.34
CA ARG A 75 -13.25 -7.72 1.27
C ARG A 75 -12.39 -7.99 0.03
N HIS A 76 -11.47 -7.09 -0.30
CA HIS A 76 -10.71 -7.16 -1.56
C HIS A 76 -9.26 -7.56 -1.32
N GLU A 77 -8.88 -8.73 -1.81
CA GLU A 77 -7.51 -9.27 -1.70
C GLU A 77 -6.44 -8.30 -2.23
N SER A 78 -6.74 -7.59 -3.32
CA SER A 78 -5.83 -6.62 -3.94
C SER A 78 -5.51 -5.40 -3.08
N LEU A 79 -6.36 -5.04 -2.11
CA LEU A 79 -6.14 -3.91 -1.21
C LEU A 79 -5.35 -4.30 0.05
N ARG A 80 -5.13 -5.59 0.26
CA ARG A 80 -4.39 -6.17 1.38
C ARG A 80 -3.30 -7.11 0.88
N SER A 81 -2.68 -6.76 -0.24
CA SER A 81 -1.59 -7.52 -0.84
C SER A 81 -0.34 -6.69 -1.09
N SER A 82 0.78 -7.39 -1.24
CA SER A 82 2.05 -6.84 -1.70
C SER A 82 2.64 -7.77 -2.78
N PHE A 83 3.75 -7.36 -3.39
CA PHE A 83 4.52 -8.21 -4.30
C PHE A 83 5.77 -8.75 -3.61
N SER A 84 6.20 -9.96 -3.98
CA SER A 84 7.49 -10.51 -3.57
C SER A 84 8.66 -9.62 -4.01
N GLY A 85 9.82 -9.78 -3.38
CA GLY A 85 11.03 -9.00 -3.71
C GLY A 85 11.54 -9.19 -5.15
N ASP A 86 11.03 -10.18 -5.88
CA ASP A 86 11.28 -10.42 -7.30
C ASP A 86 10.06 -10.15 -8.20
N GLY A 87 8.95 -9.66 -7.64
CA GLY A 87 7.71 -9.35 -8.37
C GLY A 87 6.90 -10.56 -8.85
N THR A 88 7.42 -11.78 -8.73
CA THR A 88 6.83 -12.99 -9.34
C THR A 88 5.56 -13.48 -8.65
N LYS A 89 5.34 -13.07 -7.40
CA LYS A 89 4.18 -13.45 -6.60
C LYS A 89 3.50 -12.23 -6.00
N MET A 90 2.19 -12.29 -5.94
CA MET A 90 1.38 -11.45 -5.06
C MET A 90 1.15 -12.19 -3.74
N ILE A 91 1.47 -11.53 -2.63
CA ILE A 91 1.31 -12.02 -1.27
C ILE A 91 0.05 -11.36 -0.70
N ILE A 92 -0.92 -12.17 -0.29
CA ILE A 92 -2.21 -11.71 0.21
C ILE A 92 -2.23 -11.92 1.73
N TYR A 93 -2.45 -10.84 2.49
CA TYR A 93 -2.44 -10.85 3.96
C TYR A 93 -3.84 -11.03 4.51
N GLU A 94 -4.01 -11.81 5.59
CA GLU A 94 -5.32 -12.00 6.23
C GLU A 94 -5.99 -10.68 6.61
N TYR A 95 -5.17 -9.71 7.01
CA TYR A 95 -5.61 -8.39 7.43
C TYR A 95 -4.57 -7.33 7.07
N SER A 96 -5.07 -6.15 6.69
CA SER A 96 -4.28 -4.93 6.51
C SER A 96 -5.11 -3.77 7.04
N GLU A 97 -4.55 -2.98 7.97
CA GLU A 97 -5.20 -1.76 8.46
C GLU A 97 -4.96 -0.65 7.42
N PRO A 98 -6.01 -0.10 6.78
CA PRO A 98 -5.84 1.00 5.84
C PRO A 98 -5.33 2.25 6.54
N VAL A 99 -4.27 2.85 5.99
CA VAL A 99 -3.84 4.19 6.38
C VAL A 99 -4.82 5.21 5.80
N ILE A 100 -5.67 5.76 6.66
CA ILE A 100 -6.69 6.75 6.28
C ILE A 100 -6.34 8.07 6.96
N ASP A 101 -5.87 9.01 6.14
CA ASP A 101 -5.68 10.41 6.51
C ASP A 101 -6.79 11.27 5.88
N TYR A 102 -7.23 12.30 6.60
CA TYR A 102 -8.20 13.27 6.08
C TYR A 102 -7.89 14.67 6.60
N SER A 103 -8.04 15.65 5.71
CA SER A 103 -7.86 17.05 6.04
C SER A 103 -9.10 17.84 5.65
N THR A 104 -9.60 18.67 6.55
CA THR A 104 -10.69 19.58 6.22
C THR A 104 -10.15 20.73 5.38
N LEU A 105 -10.60 20.84 4.13
CA LEU A 105 -10.17 21.91 3.22
C LEU A 105 -10.53 23.31 3.72
N ALA A 106 -11.50 23.46 4.63
CA ALA A 106 -11.79 24.74 5.29
C ALA A 106 -10.65 25.25 6.19
N MET A 107 -9.74 24.37 6.62
CA MET A 107 -8.55 24.71 7.42
C MET A 107 -7.28 24.83 6.58
N VAL A 108 -7.35 24.55 5.28
CA VAL A 108 -6.25 24.78 4.34
C VAL A 108 -6.39 26.22 3.82
N PRO A 109 -5.36 27.08 3.94
CA PRO A 109 -5.38 28.39 3.30
C PRO A 109 -5.71 28.20 1.83
N LEU A 110 -6.87 28.71 1.38
CA LEU A 110 -7.33 28.57 0.00
C LEU A 110 -6.30 29.24 -0.92
N LEU A 111 -5.36 28.46 -1.45
CA LEU A 111 -4.65 28.80 -2.67
C LEU A 111 -5.68 28.77 -3.80
N ASN A 112 -6.38 29.89 -3.99
CA ASN A 112 -7.21 30.24 -5.14
C ASN A 112 -7.85 29.06 -5.88
N ASN A 113 -8.89 28.43 -5.30
CA ASN A 113 -9.94 27.64 -5.99
C ASN A 113 -9.55 26.82 -7.25
N LYS A 114 -8.33 26.31 -7.28
CA LYS A 114 -7.83 25.39 -8.27
C LYS A 114 -7.04 24.37 -7.47
N ILE A 115 -7.72 23.37 -6.95
CA ILE A 115 -7.09 22.06 -6.79
C ILE A 115 -6.77 21.61 -8.22
N LYS A 116 -5.68 22.15 -8.77
CA LYS A 116 -5.04 21.57 -9.94
C LYS A 116 -4.41 20.30 -9.39
N LEU A 117 -4.84 19.16 -9.90
CA LEU A 117 -3.99 17.97 -9.95
C LEU A 117 -2.78 18.38 -10.80
N THR A 118 -1.77 18.99 -10.17
CA THR A 118 -0.51 19.28 -10.85
C THR A 118 0.33 18.03 -10.79
N HIS A 119 0.71 17.57 -11.98
CA HIS A 119 1.56 16.44 -12.33
C HIS A 119 0.77 15.15 -12.65
N PHE A 120 0.52 15.00 -13.95
CA PHE A 120 0.64 13.72 -14.67
C PHE A 120 2.06 13.67 -15.25
#